data_AF-A0A6J6HB72-F1
#
_entry.id   AF-A0A6J6HB72-F1
#
_cell.length_a   1.000
_cell.length_b   1.000
_cell.length_c   1.000
_cell.angle_alpha   90.00
_cell.angle_beta   90.00
_cell.angle_gamma   90.00
#
_symmetry.space_group_name_H-M   'P 1'
#
loop_
_entity.id
_entity.type
_entity.pdbx_description
1 polymer ?
#
loop_
_entity_poly.entity_id
_entity_poly.type
_entity_poly.pdbx_seq_one_letter_code
_entity_poly.pdbx_strand_id
1 'polypeptide(L)'
;MEQYVLDFHGADVYAQWIAGDIDFASPEVAKAAEEVSKRLLAEGQVNGGGVAMASDSFQNTAPLFETGGKEKGQCFMLRQGSFISGFFPEDIVAQLAAEDYTNADVFPLPAPEGANAGVIGGGDLGAVFQGHVDADVAKVAEFIFSDKVLTKMVSNGAISPHKTFDPALYPNALNRKIGEAMAAASVFGFDGSDQMPAEVNAEFWAAGTDYVAGRITWEEAAARIDSKY
;
A
#
# COMPACT_ATOMS: atom_id res chain seq x y z
N MET A 1 8.34 1.35 -4.66
CA MET A 1 8.59 1.27 -6.11
C MET A 1 7.35 1.67 -6.87
N GLU A 2 6.31 0.84 -6.83
CA GLU A 2 5.06 1.02 -7.57
C GLU A 2 4.47 2.43 -7.48
N GLN A 3 4.38 3.00 -6.27
CA GLN A 3 3.84 4.35 -6.08
C GLN A 3 4.58 5.41 -6.87
N TYR A 4 5.91 5.33 -6.94
CA TYR A 4 6.66 6.31 -7.72
C TYR A 4 6.56 6.05 -9.23
N VAL A 5 6.35 4.80 -9.67
CA VAL A 5 6.00 4.54 -11.07
C VAL A 5 4.66 5.20 -11.41
N LEU A 6 3.64 5.00 -10.57
CA LEU A 6 2.32 5.61 -10.72
C LEU A 6 2.38 7.14 -10.67
N ASP A 7 3.05 7.71 -9.66
CA ASP A 7 3.14 9.15 -9.48
C ASP A 7 3.86 9.80 -10.67
N PHE A 8 5.02 9.27 -11.08
CA PHE A 8 5.78 9.89 -12.17
C PHE A 8 5.14 9.73 -13.54
N HIS A 9 4.48 8.61 -13.81
CA HIS A 9 4.12 8.24 -15.19
C HIS A 9 2.63 7.97 -15.42
N GLY A 10 1.81 8.01 -14.36
CA GLY A 10 0.36 7.84 -14.45
C GLY A 10 -0.07 6.39 -14.73
N ALA A 11 -1.38 6.21 -14.88
CA ALA A 11 -2.00 4.88 -14.94
C ALA A 11 -1.62 4.08 -16.20
N ASP A 12 -1.44 4.73 -17.36
CA ASP A 12 -1.18 4.02 -18.62
C ASP A 12 0.20 3.34 -18.62
N VAL A 13 1.25 4.08 -18.26
CA VAL A 13 2.62 3.52 -18.12
C VAL A 13 2.66 2.50 -16.98
N TYR A 14 1.97 2.77 -15.88
CA TYR A 14 1.88 1.83 -14.76
C TYR A 14 1.25 0.49 -15.19
N ALA A 15 0.17 0.52 -15.98
CA ALA A 15 -0.46 -0.69 -16.51
C ALA A 15 0.42 -1.44 -17.51
N GLN A 16 1.13 -0.71 -18.40
CA GLN A 16 2.10 -1.30 -19.35
C GLN A 16 3.27 -1.98 -18.61
N TRP A 17 3.78 -1.35 -17.56
CA TRP A 17 4.83 -1.90 -16.70
C TRP A 17 4.37 -3.19 -16.01
N ILE A 18 3.17 -3.21 -15.43
CA ILE A 18 2.59 -4.42 -14.82
C ILE A 18 2.45 -5.55 -15.86
N ALA A 19 2.02 -5.22 -17.08
CA ALA A 19 1.82 -6.18 -18.16
C ALA A 19 3.13 -6.72 -18.78
N GLY A 20 4.28 -6.09 -18.48
CA GLY A 20 5.57 -6.45 -19.07
C GLY A 20 5.85 -5.80 -20.44
N ASP A 21 5.03 -4.84 -20.85
CA ASP A 21 5.29 -4.05 -22.08
C ASP A 21 6.38 -2.99 -21.87
N ILE A 22 6.61 -2.60 -20.60
CA ILE A 22 7.70 -1.73 -20.17
C ILE A 22 8.54 -2.50 -19.15
N ASP A 23 9.81 -2.69 -19.47
CA ASP A 23 10.78 -3.39 -18.63
C ASP A 23 11.03 -2.65 -17.30
N PHE A 24 11.34 -3.39 -16.25
CA PHE A 24 11.82 -2.86 -14.97
C PHE A 24 13.15 -2.11 -15.13
N ALA A 25 13.96 -2.48 -16.12
CA ALA A 25 15.19 -1.79 -16.47
C ALA A 25 14.98 -0.47 -17.24
N SER A 26 13.73 -0.15 -17.62
CA SER A 26 13.42 1.07 -18.37
C SER A 26 13.79 2.36 -17.60
N PRO A 27 14.09 3.47 -18.31
CA PRO A 27 14.33 4.78 -17.69
C PRO A 27 13.18 5.23 -16.78
N GLU A 28 11.94 4.90 -17.16
CA GLU A 28 10.72 5.21 -16.43
C GLU A 28 10.73 4.57 -15.04
N VAL A 29 11.00 3.27 -14.96
CA VAL A 29 11.00 2.52 -13.69
C VAL A 29 12.30 2.79 -12.89
N ALA A 30 13.43 2.98 -13.57
CA ALA A 30 14.68 3.37 -12.94
C ALA A 30 14.55 4.70 -12.18
N LYS A 31 13.83 5.69 -12.74
CA LYS A 31 13.53 6.95 -12.03
C LYS A 31 12.75 6.73 -10.74
N ALA A 32 11.81 5.78 -10.71
CA ALA A 32 11.10 5.42 -9.50
C ALA A 32 12.04 4.76 -8.47
N ALA A 33 12.97 3.92 -8.92
CA ALA A 33 13.97 3.28 -8.06
C ALA A 33 14.94 4.28 -7.45
N GLU A 34 15.37 5.27 -8.22
CA GLU A 34 16.19 6.38 -7.74
C GLU A 34 15.47 7.18 -6.64
N GLU A 35 14.18 7.49 -6.80
CA GLU A 35 13.44 8.22 -5.76
C GLU A 35 13.22 7.36 -4.50
N VAL A 36 13.01 6.03 -4.63
CA VAL A 36 13.04 5.12 -3.48
C VAL A 36 14.40 5.17 -2.77
N SER A 37 15.50 5.07 -3.51
CA SER A 37 16.85 5.12 -2.96
C SER A 37 17.09 6.43 -2.22
N LYS A 38 16.77 7.56 -2.85
CA LYS A 38 16.98 8.90 -2.32
C LYS A 38 16.13 9.21 -1.08
N ARG A 39 14.89 8.71 -1.03
CA ARG A 39 13.93 9.06 0.04
C ARG A 39 13.90 8.06 1.18
N LEU A 40 14.00 6.77 0.88
CA LEU A 40 13.83 5.70 1.87
C LEU A 40 15.16 5.05 2.23
N LEU A 41 16.03 4.80 1.25
CA LEU A 41 17.28 4.07 1.50
C LEU A 41 18.46 4.99 1.85
N ALA A 42 18.29 6.31 1.74
CA ALA A 42 19.29 7.28 2.17
C ALA A 42 19.54 7.20 3.68
N GLU A 43 20.76 7.54 4.07
CA GLU A 43 21.20 7.41 5.47
C GLU A 43 20.27 8.15 6.43
N GLY A 44 19.77 7.42 7.43
CA GLY A 44 18.91 7.96 8.48
C GLY A 44 17.44 8.12 8.13
N GLN A 45 17.00 7.78 6.91
CA GLN A 45 15.58 7.84 6.52
C GLN A 45 14.77 6.64 7.02
N VAL A 46 15.43 5.50 7.24
CA VAL A 46 14.83 4.28 7.79
C VAL A 46 15.59 3.89 9.05
N ASN A 47 14.83 3.55 10.10
CA ASN A 47 15.41 3.05 11.34
C ASN A 47 16.13 1.72 11.09
N GLY A 48 17.43 1.68 11.37
CA GLY A 48 18.30 0.53 11.05
C GLY A 48 18.66 0.36 9.57
N GLY A 49 18.22 1.29 8.70
CA GLY A 49 18.50 1.26 7.26
C GLY A 49 17.80 0.12 6.50
N GLY A 50 18.17 -0.04 5.23
CA GLY A 50 17.53 -1.00 4.32
C GLY A 50 17.63 -2.46 4.76
N VAL A 51 18.74 -2.85 5.39
CA VAL A 51 18.92 -4.21 5.94
C VAL A 51 17.90 -4.50 7.06
N ALA A 52 17.69 -3.55 7.97
CA ALA A 52 16.69 -3.73 9.04
C ALA A 52 15.29 -3.82 8.44
N MET A 53 14.94 -2.91 7.52
CA MET A 53 13.65 -2.91 6.83
C MET A 53 13.36 -4.21 6.08
N ALA A 54 14.35 -4.81 5.43
CA ALA A 54 14.23 -6.09 4.74
C ALA A 54 13.99 -7.30 5.67
N SER A 55 14.24 -7.14 6.97
CA SER A 55 14.11 -8.20 7.98
C SER A 55 13.00 -7.97 9.00
N ASP A 56 12.42 -6.78 9.02
CA ASP A 56 11.37 -6.41 9.96
C ASP A 56 9.98 -6.80 9.43
N SER A 57 9.08 -7.16 10.33
CA SER A 57 7.70 -7.47 9.96
C SER A 57 6.97 -6.19 9.61
N PHE A 58 6.18 -6.20 8.54
CA PHE A 58 5.29 -5.07 8.22
C PHE A 58 4.29 -4.77 9.35
N GLN A 59 4.02 -5.74 10.22
CA GLN A 59 3.13 -5.61 11.39
C GLN A 59 3.80 -4.89 12.56
N ASN A 60 5.12 -4.71 12.55
CA ASN A 60 5.83 -4.06 13.63
C ASN A 60 5.62 -2.54 13.59
N THR A 61 4.60 -2.07 14.30
CA THR A 61 4.28 -0.63 14.39
C THR A 61 4.82 0.03 15.65
N ALA A 62 5.34 -0.73 16.61
CA ALA A 62 5.82 -0.22 17.89
C ALA A 62 6.85 0.93 17.76
N PRO A 63 7.79 0.91 16.80
CA PRO A 63 8.71 2.04 16.56
C PRO A 63 8.03 3.39 16.31
N LEU A 64 6.80 3.42 15.79
CA LEU A 64 6.03 4.65 15.56
C LEU A 64 5.62 5.35 16.87
N PHE A 65 5.48 4.56 17.95
CA PHE A 65 5.00 5.01 19.25
C PHE A 65 6.10 4.98 20.33
N GLU A 66 7.31 4.56 19.98
CA GLU A 66 8.47 4.63 20.87
C GLU A 66 8.83 6.07 21.20
N THR A 67 9.36 6.30 22.40
CA THR A 67 9.82 7.62 22.85
C THR A 67 11.31 7.59 23.17
N GLY A 68 11.99 8.73 23.01
CA GLY A 68 13.43 8.83 23.27
C GLY A 68 14.30 8.83 22.01
N GLY A 69 13.69 9.07 20.84
CA GLY A 69 14.39 9.41 19.61
C GLY A 69 15.03 8.23 18.90
N LYS A 70 15.87 8.56 17.91
CA LYS A 70 16.50 7.60 17.00
C LYS A 70 17.27 6.49 17.73
N GLU A 71 17.93 6.80 18.85
CA GLU A 71 18.69 5.82 19.64
C GLU A 71 17.81 4.73 20.27
N LYS A 72 16.53 5.02 20.51
CA LYS A 72 15.53 4.06 20.98
C LYS A 72 14.85 3.29 19.85
N GLY A 73 15.18 3.59 18.60
CA GLY A 73 14.52 3.03 17.43
C GLY A 73 13.20 3.73 17.09
N GLN A 74 12.98 4.95 17.58
CA GLN A 74 11.78 5.72 17.23
C GLN A 74 11.75 6.04 15.72
N CYS A 75 10.60 5.84 15.11
CA CYS A 75 10.26 6.28 13.75
C CYS A 75 9.13 7.33 13.82
N PHE A 76 9.13 8.30 12.90
CA PHE A 76 8.10 9.35 12.88
C PHE A 76 6.95 9.08 11.92
N MET A 77 7.19 8.26 10.91
CA MET A 77 6.21 7.96 9.86
C MET A 77 6.37 6.50 9.43
N LEU A 78 5.25 5.91 9.05
CA LEU A 78 5.19 4.57 8.47
C LEU A 78 4.36 4.63 7.19
N ARG A 79 4.89 4.08 6.10
CA ARG A 79 4.17 3.95 4.83
C ARG A 79 3.61 2.54 4.72
N GLN A 80 2.30 2.40 4.88
CA GLN A 80 1.59 1.12 4.88
C GLN A 80 0.17 1.24 4.36
N GLY A 81 -0.46 0.09 4.08
CA GLY A 81 -1.90 0.00 3.81
C GLY A 81 -2.74 0.40 5.02
N SER A 82 -3.99 0.80 4.79
CA SER A 82 -4.91 1.32 5.82
C SER A 82 -5.17 0.35 6.98
N PHE A 83 -5.10 -0.96 6.71
CA PHE A 83 -5.26 -2.02 7.72
C PHE A 83 -4.21 -1.96 8.84
N ILE A 84 -3.10 -1.24 8.63
CA ILE A 84 -1.99 -1.15 9.59
C ILE A 84 -2.42 -0.63 10.95
N SER A 85 -3.48 0.19 11.00
CA SER A 85 -4.07 0.70 12.24
C SER A 85 -4.54 -0.42 13.18
N GLY A 86 -4.89 -1.60 12.64
CA GLY A 86 -5.21 -2.77 13.44
C GLY A 86 -4.01 -3.44 14.11
N PHE A 87 -2.79 -3.11 13.71
CA PHE A 87 -1.54 -3.58 14.30
C PHE A 87 -0.90 -2.55 15.25
N PHE A 88 -1.57 -1.42 15.51
CA PHE A 88 -1.10 -0.46 16.52
C PHE A 88 -1.19 -1.07 17.94
N PRO A 89 -0.40 -0.55 18.90
CA PRO A 89 -0.53 -0.92 20.31
C PRO A 89 -1.97 -0.79 20.80
N GLU A 90 -2.38 -1.67 21.72
CA GLU A 90 -3.77 -1.77 22.18
C GLU A 90 -4.33 -0.44 22.72
N ASP A 91 -3.50 0.36 23.39
CA ASP A 91 -3.86 1.67 23.91
C ASP A 91 -4.08 2.70 22.80
N ILE A 92 -3.31 2.65 21.70
CA ILE A 92 -3.54 3.47 20.52
C ILE A 92 -4.81 3.05 19.80
N VAL A 93 -5.06 1.75 19.65
CA VAL A 93 -6.32 1.24 19.08
C VAL A 93 -7.52 1.71 19.91
N ALA A 94 -7.41 1.69 21.24
CA ALA A 94 -8.44 2.22 22.14
C ALA A 94 -8.63 3.74 22.01
N GLN A 95 -7.57 4.52 21.82
CA GLN A 95 -7.66 5.96 21.55
C GLN A 95 -8.43 6.23 20.25
N LEU A 96 -8.08 5.55 19.16
CA LEU A 96 -8.77 5.70 17.88
C LEU A 96 -10.26 5.34 17.98
N ALA A 97 -10.61 4.30 18.73
CA ALA A 97 -12.00 3.92 18.98
C ALA A 97 -12.77 4.95 19.84
N ALA A 98 -12.06 5.70 20.69
CA ALA A 98 -12.60 6.80 21.47
C ALA A 98 -12.60 8.15 20.71
N GLU A 99 -12.29 8.14 19.41
CA GLU A 99 -12.10 9.32 18.57
C GLU A 99 -11.02 10.29 19.09
N ASP A 100 -10.02 9.76 19.79
CA ASP A 100 -8.81 10.47 20.20
C ASP A 100 -7.68 10.20 19.18
N TYR A 101 -7.30 11.24 18.44
CA TYR A 101 -6.25 11.19 17.41
C TYR A 101 -4.97 11.90 17.84
N THR A 102 -4.76 12.08 19.15
CA THR A 102 -3.58 12.78 19.69
C THR A 102 -2.26 12.14 19.23
N ASN A 103 -2.23 10.81 19.08
CA ASN A 103 -1.00 10.05 18.82
C ASN A 103 -0.95 9.37 17.45
N ALA A 104 -1.99 9.50 16.62
CA ALA A 104 -2.03 8.85 15.30
C ALA A 104 -2.85 9.66 14.30
N ASP A 105 -2.25 9.89 13.13
CA ASP A 105 -2.90 10.52 11.98
C ASP A 105 -2.37 9.89 10.68
N VAL A 106 -3.07 10.14 9.57
CA VAL A 106 -2.75 9.61 8.24
C VAL A 106 -2.81 10.70 7.18
N PHE A 107 -2.00 10.56 6.14
CA PHE A 107 -2.02 11.44 4.98
C PHE A 107 -1.53 10.67 3.74
N PRO A 108 -1.97 11.06 2.52
CA PRO A 108 -1.44 10.48 1.30
C PRO A 108 0.07 10.71 1.21
N LEU A 109 0.82 9.76 0.62
CA LEU A 109 2.23 10.01 0.34
C LEU A 109 2.35 11.28 -0.52
N PRO A 110 3.16 12.28 -0.09
CA PRO A 110 3.37 13.46 -0.89
C PRO A 110 4.04 13.11 -2.22
N ALA A 111 3.42 13.53 -3.33
CA ALA A 111 3.98 13.31 -4.64
C ALA A 111 5.30 14.08 -4.81
N PRO A 112 6.25 13.53 -5.58
CA PRO A 112 7.38 14.29 -6.07
C PRO A 112 6.94 15.55 -6.85
N GLU A 113 7.78 16.58 -6.87
CA GLU A 113 7.47 17.82 -7.59
C GLU A 113 7.22 17.54 -9.08
N GLY A 114 6.09 18.02 -9.60
CA GLY A 114 5.67 17.82 -10.98
C GLY A 114 5.13 16.42 -11.31
N ALA A 115 5.02 15.52 -10.32
CA ALA A 115 4.40 14.21 -10.47
C ALA A 115 2.89 14.25 -10.13
N ASN A 116 2.19 13.18 -10.48
CA ASN A 116 0.80 12.98 -10.09
C ASN A 116 0.71 12.70 -8.58
N ALA A 117 -0.33 13.23 -7.93
CA ALA A 117 -0.70 12.84 -6.58
C ALA A 117 -1.54 11.57 -6.64
N GLY A 118 -0.87 10.44 -6.90
CA GLY A 118 -1.48 9.14 -7.02
C GLY A 118 -1.72 8.49 -5.66
N VAL A 119 -2.71 7.60 -5.61
CA VAL A 119 -2.93 6.70 -4.47
C VAL A 119 -2.86 5.27 -4.97
N ILE A 120 -2.09 4.44 -4.27
CA ILE A 120 -2.13 2.98 -4.44
C ILE A 120 -2.96 2.34 -3.34
N GLY A 121 -3.73 1.33 -3.70
CA GLY A 121 -4.45 0.48 -2.75
C GLY A 121 -4.48 -0.99 -3.18
N GLY A 122 -4.52 -1.88 -2.20
CA GLY A 122 -4.92 -3.28 -2.42
C GLY A 122 -6.44 -3.39 -2.55
N GLY A 123 -6.91 -4.51 -3.10
CA GLY A 123 -8.34 -4.79 -3.23
C GLY A 123 -8.67 -6.24 -2.90
N ASP A 124 -9.65 -6.45 -2.02
CA ASP A 124 -10.20 -7.78 -1.76
C ASP A 124 -11.24 -8.12 -2.83
N LEU A 125 -11.02 -9.22 -3.55
CA LEU A 125 -11.93 -9.73 -4.56
C LEU A 125 -12.76 -10.88 -4.02
N GLY A 126 -14.06 -10.85 -4.29
CA GLY A 126 -14.98 -11.97 -4.06
C GLY A 126 -15.45 -12.57 -5.37
N ALA A 127 -15.66 -13.88 -5.39
CA ALA A 127 -16.22 -14.59 -6.55
C ALA A 127 -17.20 -15.68 -6.10
N VAL A 128 -18.20 -15.96 -6.93
CA VAL A 128 -19.05 -17.15 -6.79
C VAL A 128 -18.58 -18.19 -7.79
N PHE A 129 -18.27 -19.40 -7.29
CA PHE A 129 -17.81 -20.49 -8.14
C PHE A 129 -18.89 -20.91 -9.14
N GLN A 130 -18.45 -21.24 -10.35
CA GLN A 130 -19.34 -21.70 -11.41
C GLN A 130 -20.14 -22.93 -10.96
N GLY A 131 -21.45 -22.94 -11.21
CA GLY A 131 -22.35 -24.03 -10.82
C GLY A 131 -22.92 -23.93 -9.40
N HIS A 132 -22.52 -22.92 -8.61
CA HIS A 132 -22.98 -22.72 -7.23
C HIS A 132 -23.91 -21.50 -7.06
N VAL A 133 -24.48 -20.96 -8.14
CA VAL A 133 -25.39 -19.81 -8.07
C VAL A 133 -26.83 -20.28 -7.87
N ASP A 134 -27.22 -20.52 -6.63
CA ASP A 134 -28.63 -20.65 -6.25
C ASP A 134 -29.21 -19.33 -5.72
N ALA A 135 -30.50 -19.33 -5.38
CA ALA A 135 -31.20 -18.12 -4.95
C ALA A 135 -30.68 -17.54 -3.62
N ASP A 136 -30.11 -18.36 -2.74
CA ASP A 136 -29.58 -17.90 -1.45
C ASP A 136 -28.16 -17.36 -1.63
N VAL A 137 -27.33 -18.05 -2.42
CA VAL A 137 -26.00 -17.56 -2.82
C VAL A 137 -26.10 -16.23 -3.55
N ALA A 138 -27.08 -16.08 -4.46
CA ALA A 138 -27.30 -14.82 -5.17
C ALA A 138 -27.59 -13.65 -4.22
N LYS A 139 -28.41 -13.85 -3.18
CA LYS A 139 -28.71 -12.81 -2.18
C LYS A 139 -27.49 -12.44 -1.33
N VAL A 140 -26.68 -13.44 -0.95
CA VAL A 140 -25.44 -13.19 -0.19
C VAL A 140 -24.44 -12.44 -1.05
N ALA A 141 -24.26 -12.83 -2.31
CA ALA A 141 -23.39 -12.15 -3.26
C ALA A 141 -23.86 -10.71 -3.51
N GLU A 142 -25.17 -10.48 -3.69
CA GLU A 142 -25.75 -9.14 -3.83
C GLU A 142 -25.41 -8.26 -2.62
N PHE A 143 -25.50 -8.80 -1.40
CA PHE A 143 -25.11 -8.06 -0.21
C PHE A 143 -23.61 -7.76 -0.14
N ILE A 144 -22.76 -8.77 -0.36
CA ILE A 144 -21.29 -8.65 -0.30
C ILE A 144 -20.78 -7.62 -1.32
N PHE A 145 -21.35 -7.60 -2.53
CA PHE A 145 -20.96 -6.67 -3.59
C PHE A 145 -21.76 -5.36 -3.61
N SER A 146 -22.50 -5.07 -2.55
CA SER A 146 -23.22 -3.79 -2.39
C SER A 146 -22.41 -2.79 -1.57
N ASP A 147 -22.79 -1.53 -1.66
CA ASP A 147 -22.29 -0.47 -0.77
C ASP A 147 -22.64 -0.69 0.71
N LYS A 148 -23.48 -1.69 1.05
CA LYS A 148 -23.88 -1.99 2.42
C LYS A 148 -22.90 -2.93 3.12
N VAL A 149 -22.00 -3.60 2.41
CA VAL A 149 -21.13 -4.63 3.00
C VAL A 149 -20.30 -4.07 4.15
N LEU A 150 -19.74 -2.88 3.98
CA LEU A 150 -18.95 -2.22 5.02
C LEU A 150 -19.77 -1.72 6.20
N THR A 151 -21.11 -1.76 6.17
CA THR A 151 -21.91 -1.52 7.39
C THR A 151 -21.88 -2.70 8.36
N LYS A 152 -21.39 -3.86 7.90
CA LYS A 152 -21.29 -5.11 8.66
C LYS A 152 -19.86 -5.64 8.75
N MET A 153 -19.10 -5.50 7.67
CA MET A 153 -17.67 -5.81 7.60
C MET A 153 -16.82 -4.57 7.87
N VAL A 154 -17.15 -3.83 8.93
CA VAL A 154 -16.28 -2.74 9.40
C VAL A 154 -15.03 -3.38 10.01
N SER A 155 -14.03 -3.68 9.21
CA SER A 155 -12.70 -4.03 9.70
C SER A 155 -11.82 -2.79 9.76
N ASN A 156 -10.82 -2.81 10.65
CA ASN A 156 -9.86 -1.72 10.76
C ASN A 156 -9.20 -1.47 9.40
N GLY A 157 -9.23 -0.21 8.96
CA GLY A 157 -8.69 0.19 7.67
C GLY A 157 -9.53 -0.13 6.42
N ALA A 158 -10.70 -0.78 6.51
CA ALA A 158 -11.51 -1.03 5.31
C ALA A 158 -12.03 0.26 4.67
N ILE A 159 -11.93 0.35 3.34
CA ILE A 159 -12.37 1.48 2.51
C ILE A 159 -13.32 0.95 1.43
N SER A 160 -14.45 1.63 1.22
CA SER A 160 -15.43 1.16 0.23
C SER A 160 -14.97 1.46 -1.20
N PRO A 161 -15.05 0.49 -2.13
CA PRO A 161 -14.87 0.75 -3.55
C PRO A 161 -16.12 1.40 -4.20
N HIS A 162 -17.24 1.48 -3.48
CA HIS A 162 -18.50 2.00 -4.01
C HIS A 162 -18.61 3.53 -3.86
N LYS A 163 -18.86 4.21 -4.98
CA LYS A 163 -19.14 5.67 -5.00
C LYS A 163 -20.41 6.08 -4.23
N THR A 164 -21.31 5.13 -3.97
CA THR A 164 -22.57 5.35 -3.25
C THR A 164 -22.47 5.07 -1.75
N PHE A 165 -21.32 4.59 -1.27
CA PHE A 165 -21.09 4.40 0.16
C PHE A 165 -21.18 5.73 0.91
N ASP A 166 -21.93 5.77 2.00
CA ASP A 166 -22.02 6.94 2.87
C ASP A 166 -20.76 7.00 3.77
N PRO A 167 -19.86 7.99 3.58
CA PRO A 167 -18.66 8.10 4.39
C PRO A 167 -18.97 8.23 5.89
N ALA A 168 -20.16 8.72 6.28
CA ALA A 168 -20.61 8.78 7.68
C ALA A 168 -20.48 7.44 8.41
N LEU A 169 -20.61 6.33 7.67
CA LEU A 169 -20.60 4.97 8.19
C LEU A 169 -19.19 4.39 8.46
N TYR A 170 -18.11 5.12 8.15
CA TYR A 170 -16.77 4.72 8.57
C TYR A 170 -16.66 4.70 10.11
N PRO A 171 -15.89 3.74 10.68
CA PRO A 171 -15.83 3.51 12.13
C PRO A 171 -15.26 4.67 12.93
N ASN A 172 -14.40 5.47 12.31
CA ASN A 172 -13.69 6.57 12.95
C ASN A 172 -13.26 7.59 11.87
N ALA A 173 -12.80 8.77 12.30
CA ALA A 173 -12.37 9.85 11.42
C ALA A 173 -11.10 9.52 10.64
N LEU A 174 -10.23 8.65 11.16
CA LEU A 174 -9.01 8.22 10.46
C LEU A 174 -9.34 7.38 9.22
N ASN A 175 -10.24 6.39 9.34
CA ASN A 175 -10.76 5.62 8.20
C ASN A 175 -11.47 6.52 7.18
N ARG A 176 -12.28 7.47 7.66
CA ARG A 176 -12.95 8.47 6.81
C ARG A 176 -11.94 9.29 6.01
N LYS A 177 -10.88 9.78 6.65
CA LYS A 177 -9.80 10.54 6.02
C LYS A 177 -9.09 9.73 4.92
N ILE A 178 -8.84 8.44 5.15
CA ILE A 178 -8.26 7.55 4.12
C ILE A 178 -9.21 7.40 2.94
N GLY A 179 -10.51 7.18 3.19
CA GLY A 179 -11.51 7.02 2.14
C GLY A 179 -11.68 8.29 1.30
N GLU A 180 -11.69 9.45 1.95
CA GLU A 180 -11.72 10.76 1.29
C GLU A 180 -10.46 11.01 0.46
N ALA A 181 -9.29 10.67 0.98
CA ALA A 181 -8.02 10.75 0.26
C ALA A 181 -8.03 9.87 -1.01
N MET A 182 -8.51 8.63 -0.91
CA MET A 182 -8.64 7.73 -2.05
C MET A 182 -9.63 8.28 -3.08
N ALA A 183 -10.78 8.78 -2.63
CA ALA A 183 -11.80 9.35 -3.52
C ALA A 183 -11.35 10.65 -4.21
N ALA A 184 -10.46 11.42 -3.58
CA ALA A 184 -9.90 12.67 -4.11
C ALA A 184 -8.62 12.47 -4.93
N ALA A 185 -8.09 11.24 -5.02
CA ALA A 185 -6.85 10.96 -5.72
C ALA A 185 -6.95 11.33 -7.21
N SER A 186 -5.90 11.98 -7.74
CA SER A 186 -5.84 12.35 -9.16
C SER A 186 -5.74 11.12 -10.07
N VAL A 187 -5.10 10.07 -9.55
CA VAL A 187 -4.98 8.75 -10.16
C VAL A 187 -5.00 7.71 -9.04
N PHE A 188 -5.70 6.60 -9.28
CA PHE A 188 -5.69 5.44 -8.39
C PHE A 188 -5.09 4.26 -9.16
N GLY A 189 -4.16 3.55 -8.53
CA GLY A 189 -3.61 2.29 -9.02
C GLY A 189 -3.87 1.18 -8.01
N PHE A 190 -4.33 0.02 -8.47
CA PHE A 190 -4.21 -1.17 -7.63
C PHE A 190 -2.73 -1.51 -7.43
N ASP A 191 -2.42 -2.18 -6.31
CA ASP A 191 -1.08 -2.72 -6.07
C ASP A 191 -0.59 -3.47 -7.31
N GLY A 192 0.56 -3.05 -7.82
CA GLY A 192 1.08 -3.52 -9.09
C GLY A 192 1.57 -4.95 -8.96
N SER A 193 2.17 -5.29 -7.82
CA SER A 193 2.66 -6.63 -7.56
C SER A 193 1.51 -7.65 -7.55
N ASP A 194 0.35 -7.30 -7.00
CA ASP A 194 -0.86 -8.15 -6.98
C ASP A 194 -1.41 -8.45 -8.39
N GLN A 195 -1.11 -7.60 -9.37
CA GLN A 195 -1.58 -7.74 -10.74
C GLN A 195 -0.56 -8.41 -11.67
N MET A 196 0.69 -8.55 -11.23
CA MET A 196 1.74 -9.19 -12.02
C MET A 196 1.52 -10.72 -12.13
N PRO A 197 2.04 -11.38 -13.18
CA PRO A 197 2.12 -12.83 -13.22
C PRO A 197 2.81 -13.39 -11.96
N ALA A 198 2.38 -14.55 -11.47
CA ALA A 198 2.83 -15.08 -10.19
C ALA A 198 4.36 -15.23 -10.07
N GLU A 199 5.05 -15.62 -11.15
CA GLU A 199 6.51 -15.74 -11.17
C GLU A 199 7.21 -14.38 -11.13
N VAL A 200 6.64 -13.37 -11.81
CA VAL A 200 7.12 -11.99 -11.76
C VAL A 200 6.92 -11.41 -10.37
N ASN A 201 5.73 -11.56 -9.78
CA ASN A 201 5.44 -11.11 -8.41
C ASN A 201 6.46 -11.69 -7.41
N ALA A 202 6.68 -13.01 -7.45
CA ALA A 202 7.61 -13.68 -6.55
C ALA A 202 9.04 -13.14 -6.70
N GLU A 203 9.50 -12.92 -7.93
CA GLU A 203 10.82 -12.35 -8.19
C GLU A 203 10.91 -10.87 -7.82
N PHE A 204 9.84 -10.09 -8.03
CA PHE A 204 9.76 -8.69 -7.62
C PHE A 204 9.94 -8.53 -6.11
N TRP A 205 9.29 -9.38 -5.31
CA TRP A 205 9.50 -9.42 -3.86
C TRP A 205 10.93 -9.82 -3.49
N ALA A 206 11.46 -10.88 -4.10
CA ALA A 206 12.79 -11.41 -3.78
C ALA A 206 13.91 -10.42 -4.17
N ALA A 207 13.95 -10.00 -5.43
CA ALA A 207 14.93 -9.06 -5.96
C ALA A 207 14.78 -7.66 -5.35
N GLY A 208 13.54 -7.20 -5.12
CA GLY A 208 13.27 -5.94 -4.44
C GLY A 208 13.80 -5.94 -3.00
N THR A 209 13.64 -7.04 -2.27
CA THR A 209 14.19 -7.20 -0.91
C THR A 209 15.71 -7.22 -0.91
N ASP A 210 16.34 -7.88 -1.90
CA ASP A 210 17.80 -7.85 -2.07
C ASP A 210 18.31 -6.44 -2.37
N TYR A 211 17.62 -5.68 -3.22
CA TYR A 211 17.95 -4.28 -3.52
C TYR A 211 17.82 -3.40 -2.27
N VAL A 212 16.69 -3.50 -1.55
CA VAL A 212 16.45 -2.77 -0.30
C VAL A 212 17.51 -3.10 0.75
N ALA A 213 17.91 -4.37 0.88
CA ALA A 213 18.95 -4.80 1.79
C ALA A 213 20.37 -4.38 1.34
N GLY A 214 20.51 -3.75 0.16
CA GLY A 214 21.80 -3.35 -0.41
C GLY A 214 22.66 -4.53 -0.87
N ARG A 215 22.05 -5.69 -1.14
CA ARG A 215 22.75 -6.90 -1.63
C ARG A 215 23.00 -6.85 -3.14
N ILE A 216 22.14 -6.15 -3.87
CA ILE A 216 22.23 -5.95 -5.33
C ILE A 216 21.85 -4.52 -5.69
N THR A 217 22.23 -4.10 -6.89
CA THR A 217 21.80 -2.84 -7.51
C THR A 217 20.37 -2.93 -8.04
N TRP A 218 19.75 -1.78 -8.34
CA TRP A 218 18.46 -1.78 -9.05
C TRP A 218 18.58 -2.43 -10.42
N GLU A 219 19.68 -2.23 -11.15
CA GLU A 219 19.88 -2.83 -12.48
C GLU A 219 19.87 -4.37 -12.42
N GLU A 220 20.57 -4.95 -11.45
CA GLU A 220 20.55 -6.40 -11.21
C GLU A 220 19.16 -6.89 -10.78
N ALA A 221 18.46 -6.14 -9.93
CA ALA A 221 17.11 -6.48 -9.49
C ALA A 221 16.13 -6.46 -10.68
N ALA A 222 16.15 -5.38 -11.48
CA ALA A 222 15.33 -5.21 -12.65
C ALA A 222 15.55 -6.34 -13.67
N ALA A 223 16.80 -6.66 -13.99
CA ALA A 223 17.12 -7.74 -14.92
C ALA A 223 16.60 -9.12 -14.46
N ARG A 224 16.61 -9.38 -13.14
CA ARG A 224 16.02 -10.60 -12.57
C ARG A 224 14.51 -10.64 -12.77
N ILE A 225 13.83 -9.53 -12.51
CA ILE A 225 12.36 -9.44 -12.62
C ILE A 225 11.93 -9.53 -14.08
N ASP A 226 12.59 -8.80 -14.97
CA ASP A 226 12.32 -8.82 -16.41
C ASP A 226 12.48 -10.23 -17.01
N SER A 227 13.39 -11.05 -16.47
CA SER A 227 13.55 -12.45 -16.90
C SER A 227 12.37 -13.37 -16.57
N LYS A 228 11.35 -12.88 -15.85
CA LYS A 228 10.14 -13.64 -15.47
C LYS A 228 8.90 -13.28 -16.30
N TYR A 229 8.97 -12.24 -17.12
CA TYR A 229 7.97 -11.95 -18.14
C TYR A 229 8.17 -12.82 -19.38
#